data_AF-A0A963PX05-F1
#
_entry.id   AF-A0A963PX05-F1
#
_cell.length_a   1.000
_cell.length_b   1.000
_cell.length_c   1.000
_cell.angle_alpha   90.00
_cell.angle_beta   90.00
_cell.angle_gamma   90.00
#
_symmetry.space_group_name_H-M   'P 1'
#
loop_
_entity.id
_entity.type
_entity.pdbx_description
1 polymer ?
#
loop_
_entity_poly.entity_id
_entity_poly.type
_entity_poly.pdbx_seq_one_letter_code
_entity_poly.pdbx_strand_id
1 'polypeptide(L)' 'SGIGLAASLQFLATLAPAPLALEPVEPMLEYDQSAHPFRQDLIFGAITMQGRRVAIPTGPGLGVDVNRDVIERYRTQ' A
#
# COMPACT_ATOMS: atom_id res chain seq x y z
N SER A 1 -3.36 1.13 -8.43
CA SER A 1 -4.49 1.44 -7.50
C SER A 1 -4.05 1.20 -6.06
N GLY A 2 -4.89 1.52 -5.06
CA GLY A 2 -4.55 1.29 -3.65
C GLY A 2 -4.32 -0.19 -3.30
N ILE A 3 -4.94 -1.11 -4.03
CA ILE A 3 -4.75 -2.56 -3.88
C ILE A 3 -3.33 -2.99 -4.23
N GLY A 4 -2.79 -2.48 -5.35
CA GLY A 4 -1.40 -2.77 -5.72
C GLY A 4 -0.41 -2.24 -4.68
N LEU A 5 -0.68 -1.07 -4.11
CA LEU A 5 0.13 -0.49 -3.03
C LEU A 5 0.11 -1.36 -1.77
N ALA A 6 -1.08 -1.83 -1.34
CA ALA A 6 -1.23 -2.72 -0.20
C ALA A 6 -0.52 -4.07 -0.42
N ALA A 7 -0.66 -4.65 -1.63
CA ALA A 7 0.01 -5.90 -1.98
C ALA A 7 1.54 -5.76 -1.96
N SER A 8 2.08 -4.69 -2.56
CA SER A 8 3.52 -4.40 -2.50
C SER A 8 4.01 -4.22 -1.07
N LEU A 9 3.28 -3.51 -0.22
CA LEU A 9 3.61 -3.34 1.20
C LEU A 9 3.70 -4.68 1.94
N GLN A 10 2.68 -5.54 1.79
CA GLN A 10 2.69 -6.87 2.40
C GLN A 10 3.86 -7.71 1.89
N PHE A 11 4.17 -7.66 0.59
CA PHE A 11 5.32 -8.36 0.03
C PHE A 11 6.65 -7.85 0.61
N LEU A 12 6.86 -6.53 0.63
CA LEU A 12 8.07 -5.93 1.20
C LEU A 12 8.26 -6.30 2.68
N ALA A 13 7.17 -6.39 3.45
CA ALA A 13 7.19 -6.78 4.86
C ALA A 13 7.67 -8.23 5.09
N THR A 14 7.65 -9.08 4.06
CA THR A 14 8.08 -10.49 4.16
C THR A 14 9.51 -10.72 3.65
N LEU A 15 10.14 -9.71 3.04
CA LEU A 15 11.48 -9.85 2.50
C LEU A 15 12.48 -10.00 3.64
N ALA A 16 13.25 -11.09 3.61
CA ALA A 16 14.38 -11.26 4.49
C ALA A 16 15.47 -10.22 4.15
N PRO A 17 16.24 -9.76 5.14
CA PRO A 17 17.41 -8.93 4.90
C PRO A 17 18.39 -9.58 3.90
N ALA A 18 18.87 -8.79 2.94
CA ALA A 18 19.81 -9.25 1.92
C ALA A 18 20.91 -8.18 1.69
N PRO A 19 22.14 -8.39 2.21
CA PRO A 19 22.59 -9.53 3.02
C PRO A 19 22.00 -9.54 4.44
N LEU A 20 22.03 -10.70 5.09
CA LEU A 20 21.75 -10.82 6.53
C LEU A 20 22.84 -10.07 7.31
N ALA A 21 22.46 -9.02 8.03
CA ALA A 21 23.35 -8.16 8.81
C ALA A 21 22.63 -7.65 10.06
N LEU A 22 23.39 -7.12 11.04
CA LEU A 22 22.83 -6.50 12.25
C LEU A 22 21.96 -5.28 11.91
N GLU A 23 22.42 -4.48 10.94
CA GLU A 23 21.71 -3.31 10.41
C GLU A 23 21.59 -3.45 8.89
N PRO A 24 20.57 -4.18 8.40
CA PRO A 24 20.41 -4.37 6.97
C PRO A 24 19.79 -3.15 6.30
N VAL A 25 20.03 -3.01 5.00
CA VAL A 25 19.31 -2.04 4.18
C VAL A 25 17.86 -2.52 4.04
N GLU A 26 16.91 -1.72 4.55
CA GLU A 26 15.48 -2.00 4.43
C GLU A 26 14.99 -1.74 2.99
N PRO A 27 13.97 -2.49 2.51
CA PRO A 27 13.37 -2.22 1.22
C PRO A 27 12.74 -0.83 1.17
N MET A 28 12.83 -0.20 0.00
CA MET A 28 12.15 1.06 -0.27
C MET A 28 10.79 0.80 -0.93
N LEU A 29 9.79 1.56 -0.50
CA LEU A 29 8.49 1.58 -1.14
C LEU A 29 8.46 2.70 -2.19
N GLU A 30 8.18 2.36 -3.44
CA GLU A 30 7.79 3.35 -4.43
C GLU A 30 6.40 3.91 -4.08
N TYR A 31 6.32 5.24 -3.92
CA TYR A 31 5.10 5.92 -3.48
C TYR A 31 4.81 7.12 -4.37
N ASP A 32 3.98 6.92 -5.39
CA ASP A 32 3.51 7.99 -6.26
C ASP A 32 2.53 8.93 -5.51
N GLN A 33 2.83 10.23 -5.55
CA GLN A 33 2.07 11.30 -4.90
C GLN A 33 1.24 12.15 -5.87
N SER A 34 1.20 11.79 -7.16
CA SER A 34 0.30 12.44 -8.11
C SER A 34 -1.16 12.27 -7.70
N ALA A 35 -1.99 13.26 -8.05
CA ALA A 35 -3.41 13.21 -7.73
C ALA A 35 -4.09 12.06 -8.48
N HIS A 36 -4.48 11.02 -7.73
CA HIS A 36 -5.15 9.85 -8.28
C HIS A 36 -6.30 9.41 -7.35
N PRO A 37 -7.48 10.06 -7.40
CA PRO A 37 -8.57 9.85 -6.43
C PRO A 37 -8.98 8.37 -6.28
N PHE A 38 -9.11 7.64 -7.40
CA PHE A 38 -9.42 6.21 -7.38
C PHE A 38 -8.42 5.36 -6.56
N ARG A 39 -7.14 5.76 -6.45
CA ARG A 39 -6.14 4.99 -5.69
C ARG A 39 -6.42 5.07 -4.19
N GLN A 40 -6.66 6.27 -3.69
CA GLN A 40 -6.84 6.55 -2.27
C GLN A 40 -8.25 6.12 -1.84
N ASP A 41 -9.27 6.52 -2.59
CA ASP A 41 -10.67 6.32 -2.21
C ASP A 41 -11.08 4.84 -2.24
N LEU A 42 -10.51 4.05 -3.16
CA LEU A 42 -10.79 2.61 -3.29
C LEU A 42 -10.50 1.83 -2.01
N ILE A 43 -9.56 2.31 -1.19
CA ILE A 43 -9.14 1.66 0.06
C ILE A 43 -9.44 2.52 1.30
N PHE A 44 -10.43 3.42 1.23
CA PHE A 44 -10.80 4.34 2.32
C PHE A 44 -9.61 5.16 2.86
N GLY A 45 -8.60 5.41 2.01
CA GLY A 45 -7.38 6.09 2.40
C GLY A 45 -6.52 5.35 3.42
N ALA A 46 -6.65 4.02 3.55
CA ALA A 46 -5.98 3.20 4.56
C ALA A 46 -4.45 3.30 4.57
N ILE A 47 -3.84 3.71 3.45
CA ILE A 47 -2.38 3.85 3.32
C ILE A 47 -2.05 5.31 3.08
N THR A 48 -1.28 5.90 4.00
CA THR A 48 -0.79 7.27 3.93
C THR A 48 0.67 7.35 4.39
N MET A 49 1.46 8.20 3.74
CA MET A 49 2.84 8.46 4.16
C MET A 49 2.88 9.52 5.27
N GLN A 50 3.55 9.21 6.38
CA GLN A 50 3.81 10.13 7.50
C GLN A 50 5.30 10.12 7.80
N GLY A 51 5.93 11.30 7.82
CA GLY A 51 7.37 11.41 8.13
C GLY A 51 8.27 10.55 7.24
N ARG A 52 7.94 10.43 5.94
CA ARG A 52 8.64 9.59 4.95
C ARG A 52 8.54 8.08 5.18
N ARG A 53 7.63 7.65 6.04
CA ARG A 53 7.34 6.24 6.31
C ARG A 53 5.88 5.94 6.02
N VAL A 54 5.60 4.68 5.72
CA VAL A 54 4.25 4.16 5.51
C VAL A 54 4.06 3.00 6.47
N ALA A 55 2.95 3.00 7.22
CA ALA A 55 2.62 1.89 8.09
C ALA A 55 2.13 0.70 7.25
N ILE A 56 2.59 -0.51 7.60
CA ILE A 56 2.10 -1.74 6.98
C ILE A 56 0.75 -2.08 7.63
N PRO A 57 -0.33 -2.26 6.85
CA PRO A 57 -1.63 -2.65 7.41
C PRO A 57 -1.57 -4.03 8.10
N THR A 58 -2.19 -4.17 9.26
CA THR A 58 -2.11 -5.38 10.09
C THR A 58 -3.39 -6.23 10.10
N GLY A 59 -4.44 -5.79 9.40
CA GLY A 59 -5.66 -6.57 9.24
C GLY A 59 -5.44 -7.84 8.39
N PRO A 60 -6.42 -8.76 8.36
CA PRO A 60 -6.32 -9.98 7.56
C PRO A 60 -6.10 -9.72 6.06
N GLY A 61 -5.45 -10.65 5.37
CA GLY A 61 -5.22 -10.56 3.93
C GLY A 61 -4.28 -9.41 3.56
N LEU A 62 -4.75 -8.50 2.70
CA LEU A 62 -3.99 -7.28 2.35
C LEU A 62 -4.01 -6.22 3.47
N GLY A 63 -4.86 -6.40 4.49
CA GLY A 63 -5.04 -5.48 5.60
C GLY A 63 -5.79 -4.19 5.26
N VAL A 64 -6.49 -4.15 4.12
CA VAL A 64 -7.32 -3.01 3.68
C VAL A 64 -8.69 -3.50 3.22
N ASP A 65 -9.71 -2.66 3.43
CA ASP A 65 -11.05 -2.88 2.88
C ASP A 65 -11.22 -2.21 1.52
N VAL A 66 -12.12 -2.76 0.71
CA VAL A 66 -12.44 -2.24 -0.64
C VAL A 66 -13.73 -1.43 -0.60
N ASN A 67 -13.64 -0.16 -1.00
CA ASN A 67 -14.80 0.69 -1.20
C ASN A 67 -15.49 0.36 -2.54
N ARG A 68 -16.61 -0.38 -2.47
CA ARG A 68 -17.38 -0.79 -3.66
C ARG A 68 -18.06 0.39 -4.36
N ASP A 69 -18.42 1.45 -3.64
CA ASP A 69 -19.03 2.65 -4.25
C ASP A 69 -18.06 3.35 -5.19
N VAL A 70 -16.75 3.31 -4.87
CA VAL A 70 -15.69 3.84 -5.74
C VAL A 70 -15.53 2.98 -7.00
N ILE A 71 -15.70 1.67 -6.90
CA ILE A 71 -15.68 0.80 -8.08
C ILE A 71 -16.83 1.16 -9.03
N GLU A 72 -18.05 1.28 -8.51
CA GLU A 72 -19.21 1.64 -9.34
C GLU A 72 -19.06 3.03 -9.96
N ARG A 73 -18.51 4.00 -9.22
CA ARG A 73 -18.24 5.35 -9.73
C ARG A 73 -17.26 5.38 -10.90
N TYR A 74 -16.24 4.53 -10.89
CA TYR A 74 -15.17 4.52 -11.89
C TYR A 74 -15.31 3.38 -12.92
N ARG A 75 -16.45 2.68 -12.92
CA ARG A 75 -16.72 1.58 -13.84
C ARG A 75 -16.67 2.07 -15.29
N THR A 76 -15.88 1.41 -16.12
CA THR A 76 -15.87 1.62 -17.57
C THR A 76 -16.96 0.78 -18.22
N GLN A 77 -17.46 1.23 -19.37
CA GLN A 77 -18.44 0.48 -20.18
C GLN A 77 -17.81 -0.77 -20.81
#